data_AF-A0AA38GB49-F1
#
_entry.id   AF-A0AA38GB49-F1
#
_cell.length_a   1.000
_cell.length_b   1.000
_cell.length_c   1.000
_cell.angle_alpha   90.00
_cell.angle_beta   90.00
_cell.angle_gamma   90.00
#
_symmetry.space_group_name_H-M   'P 1'
#
loop_
_entity.id
_entity.type
_entity.pdbx_description
1 polymer ?
#
loop_
_entity_poly.entity_id
_entity_poly.type
_entity_poly.pdbx_seq_one_letter_code
_entity_poly.pdbx_strand_id
1 'polypeptide(L)'
;EMMNRKQNLSNYENSWFVFGVSYSGALSAWFRLKFPHLTCGSLASSAVVLAVYNYTDFDKQIGESAGPSCKGALQEVTRLAEQGLSSDAKSVKSLFGAEKLKNDGDFLYMLADAAVVAFQYGSPDTLCSSLVKATAPGCNLLDVYADYVNNYFFGTFGANVETYDQEFLKNTTVSAESSDRLWWYQVCTEVAYFQVAPSNDSIRSSKVDTKYHLDLCKNVFGKAIYPEVDITNLYYGGTGIAGSKIIFTNGSQDPWRHASKKKSSKDMPSYLITCHNCGHGTDLRGCPQSPLSLE
;
A
#
# COMPACT_ATOMS: atom_id res chain seq x y z
N GLU A 1 16.25 -2.74 30.79
CA GLU A 1 17.23 -1.80 31.39
C GLU A 1 17.82 -0.75 30.43
N MET A 2 18.24 -1.07 29.20
CA MET A 2 18.96 -0.09 28.34
C MET A 2 18.13 1.13 27.87
N MET A 3 16.84 0.99 27.55
CA MET A 3 16.04 2.13 27.08
C MET A 3 15.73 3.15 28.19
N ASN A 4 15.40 2.68 29.40
CA ASN A 4 15.16 3.56 30.56
C ASN A 4 16.41 4.36 30.94
N ARG A 5 17.60 3.73 30.88
CA ARG A 5 18.88 4.43 31.09
C ARG A 5 19.16 5.47 30.00
N LYS A 6 18.86 5.19 28.73
CA LYS A 6 19.01 6.16 27.63
C LYS A 6 18.06 7.37 27.76
N GLN A 7 16.86 7.16 28.31
CA GLN A 7 15.85 8.20 28.49
C GLN A 7 15.92 8.89 29.86
N ASN A 8 16.95 8.61 30.67
CA ASN A 8 17.17 9.17 32.01
C ASN A 8 15.95 9.07 32.95
N LEU A 9 15.15 8.00 32.79
CA LEU A 9 13.97 7.75 33.61
C LEU A 9 14.42 7.14 34.93
N SER A 10 14.15 7.84 36.03
CA SER A 10 14.61 7.52 37.39
C SER A 10 14.05 6.21 37.97
N ASN A 11 12.99 5.67 37.36
CA ASN A 11 12.41 4.38 37.73
C ASN A 11 12.84 3.30 36.74
N TYR A 12 13.67 2.36 37.23
CA TYR A 12 14.28 1.27 36.46
C TYR A 12 13.27 0.22 35.94
N GLU A 13 11.97 0.37 36.23
CA GLU A 13 10.91 -0.62 35.95
C GLU A 13 9.89 -0.23 34.86
N ASN A 14 10.11 0.85 34.11
CA ASN A 14 9.18 1.19 33.03
C ASN A 14 9.20 0.12 31.92
N SER A 15 8.04 -0.48 31.68
CA SER A 15 7.81 -1.44 30.60
C SER A 15 7.47 -0.71 29.30
N TRP A 16 8.10 -1.12 28.19
CA TRP A 16 7.87 -0.50 26.87
C TRP A 16 6.94 -1.35 26.02
N PHE A 17 5.92 -0.72 25.45
CA PHE A 17 5.04 -1.35 24.46
C PHE A 17 5.23 -0.65 23.12
N VAL A 18 5.41 -1.41 22.05
CA VAL A 18 5.75 -0.87 20.73
C VAL A 18 4.53 -0.87 19.83
N PHE A 19 4.35 0.22 19.09
CA PHE A 19 3.21 0.44 18.21
C PHE A 19 3.71 0.72 16.80
N GLY A 20 2.96 0.26 15.80
CA GLY A 20 3.22 0.62 14.43
C GLY A 20 2.07 0.22 13.51
N VAL A 21 1.97 0.93 12.39
CA VAL A 21 1.03 0.68 11.30
C VAL A 21 1.78 0.36 10.01
N SER A 22 1.25 -0.51 9.15
CA SER A 22 1.87 -0.82 7.85
C SER A 22 3.25 -1.49 8.03
N TYR A 23 4.25 -1.07 7.25
CA TYR A 23 5.64 -1.45 7.45
C TYR A 23 6.13 -1.16 8.87
N SER A 24 5.76 -0.02 9.48
CA SER A 24 6.10 0.22 10.89
C SER A 24 5.39 -0.74 11.86
N GLY A 25 4.24 -1.30 11.47
CA GLY A 25 3.60 -2.41 12.18
C GLY A 25 4.38 -3.71 12.06
N ALA A 26 4.96 -3.98 10.89
CA ALA A 26 5.90 -5.09 10.70
C ALA A 26 7.16 -4.89 11.57
N LEU A 27 7.75 -3.69 11.57
CA LEU A 27 8.85 -3.32 12.47
C LEU A 27 8.48 -3.48 13.94
N SER A 28 7.26 -3.11 14.35
CA SER A 28 6.75 -3.30 15.71
C SER A 28 6.75 -4.78 16.11
N ALA A 29 6.21 -5.66 15.24
CA ALA A 29 6.23 -7.10 15.44
C ALA A 29 7.65 -7.69 15.45
N TRP A 30 8.50 -7.28 14.50
CA TRP A 30 9.88 -7.76 14.38
C TRP A 30 10.76 -7.29 15.53
N PHE A 31 10.55 -6.08 16.03
CA PHE A 31 11.25 -5.59 17.21
C PHE A 31 10.87 -6.40 18.45
N ARG A 32 9.58 -6.71 18.63
CA ARG A 32 9.13 -7.61 19.71
C ARG A 32 9.69 -9.03 19.56
N LEU A 33 9.79 -9.55 18.33
CA LEU A 33 10.40 -10.84 18.03
C LEU A 33 11.90 -10.87 18.40
N LYS A 34 12.67 -9.88 17.97
CA LYS A 34 14.14 -9.88 18.11
C LYS A 34 14.62 -9.38 19.47
N PHE A 35 13.86 -8.49 20.11
CA PHE A 35 14.23 -7.87 21.38
C PHE A 35 13.14 -8.02 22.46
N PRO A 36 12.69 -9.26 22.77
CA PRO A 36 11.62 -9.47 23.73
C PRO A 36 11.99 -9.09 25.18
N HIS A 37 13.27 -8.87 25.45
CA HIS A 37 13.80 -8.40 26.75
C HIS A 37 13.78 -6.86 26.88
N LEU A 38 13.50 -6.12 25.80
CA LEU A 38 13.41 -4.65 25.82
C LEU A 38 11.97 -4.13 25.86
N THR A 39 10.98 -4.98 25.57
CA THR A 39 9.56 -4.61 25.49
C THR A 39 8.70 -5.58 26.30
N CYS A 40 7.53 -5.15 26.75
CA CYS A 40 6.54 -6.03 27.37
C CYS A 40 5.52 -6.59 26.35
N GLY A 41 5.42 -5.98 25.16
CA GLY A 41 4.54 -6.40 24.07
C GLY A 41 4.57 -5.43 22.90
N SER A 42 3.76 -5.71 21.88
CA SER A 42 3.60 -4.81 20.73
C SER A 42 2.22 -4.88 20.07
N LEU A 43 1.78 -3.77 19.48
CA LEU A 43 0.66 -3.69 18.55
C LEU A 43 1.22 -3.52 17.14
N ALA A 44 0.88 -4.49 16.29
CA ALA A 44 1.27 -4.59 14.90
C ALA A 44 0.01 -4.37 14.03
N SER A 45 -0.35 -3.10 13.84
CA SER A 45 -1.53 -2.70 13.10
C SER A 45 -1.31 -2.78 11.60
N SER A 46 -2.19 -3.49 10.89
CA SER A 46 -2.14 -3.72 9.44
C SER A 46 -0.71 -4.09 8.99
N ALA A 47 -0.06 -4.93 9.79
CA ALA A 47 1.37 -5.14 9.75
C ALA A 47 1.76 -6.09 8.63
N VAL A 48 2.44 -5.58 7.62
CA VAL A 48 2.94 -6.34 6.46
C VAL A 48 4.16 -7.18 6.85
N VAL A 49 3.95 -8.24 7.63
CA VAL A 49 5.04 -9.10 8.14
C VAL A 49 5.51 -10.15 7.14
N LEU A 50 4.71 -10.46 6.13
CA LEU A 50 5.05 -11.40 5.06
C LEU A 50 5.52 -10.62 3.84
N ALA A 51 6.81 -10.66 3.52
CA ALA A 51 7.34 -10.18 2.25
C ALA A 51 6.74 -10.98 1.07
N VAL A 52 6.26 -10.29 0.02
CA VAL A 52 5.54 -10.93 -1.09
C VAL A 52 6.14 -10.50 -2.42
N TYR A 53 6.69 -11.47 -3.17
CA TYR A 53 7.29 -11.19 -4.48
C TYR A 53 6.26 -10.76 -5.54
N ASN A 54 5.13 -11.45 -5.60
CA ASN A 54 4.09 -11.20 -6.60
C ASN A 54 2.73 -11.03 -5.90
N TYR A 55 2.38 -9.79 -5.56
CA TYR A 55 1.31 -9.53 -4.61
C TYR A 55 -0.04 -9.23 -5.29
N THR A 56 -0.61 -10.24 -5.95
CA THR A 56 -1.90 -10.12 -6.64
C THR A 56 -3.09 -9.94 -5.68
N ASP A 57 -2.97 -10.45 -4.45
CA ASP A 57 -4.07 -10.39 -3.48
C ASP A 57 -4.35 -8.95 -3.02
N PHE A 58 -3.38 -8.05 -3.20
CA PHE A 58 -3.56 -6.62 -3.01
C PHE A 58 -4.67 -6.07 -3.91
N ASP A 59 -4.56 -6.30 -5.23
CA ASP A 59 -5.52 -5.82 -6.23
C ASP A 59 -6.88 -6.51 -6.09
N LYS A 60 -6.88 -7.82 -5.79
CA LYS A 60 -8.12 -8.58 -5.56
C LYS A 60 -8.92 -8.00 -4.39
N GLN A 61 -8.26 -7.67 -3.29
CA GLN A 61 -8.93 -7.07 -2.13
C GLN A 61 -9.51 -5.69 -2.46
N ILE A 62 -8.88 -4.91 -3.34
CA ILE A 62 -9.48 -3.66 -3.84
C ILE A 62 -10.76 -3.96 -4.64
N GLY A 63 -10.72 -4.94 -5.55
CA GLY A 63 -11.90 -5.34 -6.32
C GLY A 63 -13.05 -5.83 -5.43
N GLU A 64 -12.74 -6.56 -4.36
CA GLU A 64 -13.72 -6.95 -3.34
C GLU A 64 -14.30 -5.74 -2.60
N SER A 65 -13.44 -4.83 -2.14
CA SER A 65 -13.85 -3.61 -1.41
C SER A 65 -14.66 -2.63 -2.27
N ALA A 66 -14.35 -2.55 -3.57
CA ALA A 66 -15.07 -1.71 -4.54
C ALA A 66 -16.49 -2.20 -4.83
N GLY A 67 -16.73 -3.51 -4.68
CA GLY A 67 -17.97 -4.14 -5.13
C GLY A 67 -18.12 -4.14 -6.66
N PRO A 68 -19.12 -4.86 -7.19
CA PRO A 68 -19.20 -5.19 -8.61
C PRO A 68 -19.29 -3.96 -9.52
N SER A 69 -20.11 -2.98 -9.17
CA SER A 69 -20.35 -1.80 -10.02
C SER A 69 -19.13 -0.89 -10.12
N CYS A 70 -18.51 -0.54 -8.98
CA CYS A 70 -17.33 0.33 -9.00
C CYS A 70 -16.11 -0.41 -9.57
N LYS A 71 -15.93 -1.71 -9.25
CA LYS A 71 -14.89 -2.55 -9.87
C LYS A 71 -15.01 -2.55 -11.40
N GLY A 72 -16.21 -2.76 -11.94
CA GLY A 72 -16.43 -2.74 -13.39
C GLY A 72 -16.10 -1.38 -14.01
N ALA A 73 -16.43 -0.28 -13.33
CA ALA A 73 -16.07 1.06 -13.79
C ALA A 73 -14.53 1.29 -13.77
N LEU A 74 -13.83 0.82 -12.73
CA LEU A 74 -12.36 0.90 -12.65
C LEU A 74 -11.66 0.05 -13.72
N GLN A 75 -12.19 -1.14 -14.00
CA GLN A 75 -11.72 -1.98 -15.11
C GLN A 75 -11.85 -1.27 -16.46
N GLU A 76 -12.98 -0.59 -16.68
CA GLU A 76 -13.22 0.19 -17.88
C GLU A 76 -12.31 1.41 -17.99
N VAL A 77 -12.05 2.12 -16.88
CA VAL A 77 -11.04 3.20 -16.83
C VAL A 77 -9.67 2.70 -17.29
N THR A 78 -9.20 1.58 -16.73
CA THR A 78 -7.92 0.99 -17.10
C THR A 78 -7.87 0.65 -18.59
N ARG A 79 -8.95 0.03 -19.12
CA ARG A 79 -9.07 -0.30 -20.55
C ARG A 79 -9.01 0.95 -21.44
N LEU A 80 -9.73 2.01 -21.08
CA LEU A 80 -9.75 3.28 -21.81
C LEU A 80 -8.38 3.98 -21.77
N ALA A 81 -7.73 3.98 -20.61
CA ALA A 81 -6.39 4.53 -20.46
C ALA A 81 -5.37 3.78 -21.35
N GLU A 82 -5.40 2.44 -21.38
CA GLU A 82 -4.51 1.65 -22.26
C GLU A 82 -4.73 1.93 -23.75
N GLN A 83 -5.98 2.06 -24.18
CA GLN A 83 -6.31 2.41 -25.56
C GLN A 83 -5.85 3.81 -25.93
N GLY A 84 -6.08 4.77 -25.03
CA GLY A 84 -5.64 6.14 -25.23
C GLY A 84 -4.11 6.25 -25.23
N LEU A 85 -3.39 5.52 -24.38
CA LEU A 85 -1.92 5.45 -24.43
C LEU A 85 -1.40 4.93 -25.78
N SER A 86 -2.09 3.95 -26.35
CA SER A 86 -1.72 3.38 -27.66
C SER A 86 -2.00 4.33 -28.84
N SER A 87 -2.87 5.32 -28.64
CA SER A 87 -3.32 6.24 -29.68
C SER A 87 -2.65 7.61 -29.58
N ASP A 88 -2.71 8.23 -28.40
CA ASP A 88 -2.07 9.50 -28.06
C ASP A 88 -1.74 9.53 -26.56
N ALA A 89 -0.60 8.92 -26.21
CA ALA A 89 -0.12 8.86 -24.83
C ALA A 89 0.07 10.24 -24.19
N LYS A 90 0.42 11.28 -24.98
CA LYS A 90 0.64 12.62 -24.45
C LYS A 90 -0.68 13.22 -23.98
N SER A 91 -1.72 13.12 -24.80
CA SER A 91 -3.04 13.65 -24.45
C SER A 91 -3.64 12.94 -23.24
N VAL A 92 -3.54 11.61 -23.17
CA VAL A 92 -4.03 10.86 -21.99
C VAL A 92 -3.27 11.26 -20.74
N LYS A 93 -1.94 11.27 -20.76
CA LYS A 93 -1.16 11.63 -19.57
C LYS A 93 -1.43 13.07 -19.12
N SER A 94 -1.68 13.99 -20.06
CA SER A 94 -2.03 15.38 -19.74
C SER A 94 -3.39 15.52 -19.05
N LEU A 95 -4.36 14.67 -19.40
CA LEU A 95 -5.65 14.62 -18.71
C LEU A 95 -5.49 14.37 -17.20
N PHE A 96 -4.48 13.60 -16.82
CA PHE A 96 -4.16 13.25 -15.43
C PHE A 96 -3.03 14.11 -14.82
N GLY A 97 -2.60 15.21 -15.47
CA GLY A 97 -1.46 16.01 -14.99
C GLY A 97 -0.14 15.23 -14.84
N ALA A 98 0.02 14.18 -15.65
CA ALA A 98 1.09 13.18 -15.54
C ALA A 98 2.04 13.19 -16.74
N GLU A 99 2.18 14.32 -17.44
CA GLU A 99 3.01 14.44 -18.65
C GLU A 99 4.48 14.15 -18.40
N LYS A 100 4.94 14.30 -17.16
CA LYS A 100 6.32 13.98 -16.76
C LYS A 100 6.60 12.47 -16.77
N LEU A 101 5.58 11.63 -16.60
CA LEU A 101 5.71 10.17 -16.59
C LEU A 101 5.94 9.65 -18.00
N LYS A 102 7.19 9.65 -18.45
CA LYS A 102 7.55 9.22 -19.81
C LYS A 102 7.28 7.72 -20.03
N ASN A 103 7.52 6.90 -19.01
CA ASN A 103 7.23 5.47 -19.05
C ASN A 103 5.72 5.23 -18.85
N ASP A 104 5.10 4.46 -19.75
CA ASP A 104 3.68 4.12 -19.65
C ASP A 104 3.37 3.24 -18.44
N GLY A 105 4.32 2.40 -18.01
CA GLY A 105 4.20 1.59 -16.80
C GLY A 105 4.10 2.45 -15.54
N ASP A 106 4.89 3.53 -15.45
CA ASP A 106 4.84 4.47 -14.31
C ASP A 106 3.47 5.15 -14.23
N PHE A 107 2.96 5.58 -15.39
CA PHE A 107 1.62 6.16 -15.49
C PHE A 107 0.53 5.14 -15.11
N LEU A 108 0.60 3.90 -15.59
CA LEU A 108 -0.38 2.87 -15.26
C LEU A 108 -0.31 2.42 -13.80
N TYR A 109 0.88 2.45 -13.19
CA TYR A 109 1.06 2.20 -11.76
C TYR A 109 0.43 3.33 -10.93
N MET A 110 0.69 4.59 -11.30
CA MET A 110 0.06 5.77 -10.68
C MET A 110 -1.47 5.73 -10.81
N LEU A 111 -1.98 5.43 -12.00
CA LEU A 111 -3.41 5.34 -12.29
C LEU A 111 -4.08 4.33 -11.35
N ALA A 112 -3.48 3.16 -11.17
CA ALA A 112 -4.04 2.16 -10.26
C ALA A 112 -3.89 2.55 -8.78
N ASP A 113 -2.78 3.17 -8.38
CA ASP A 113 -2.58 3.59 -6.98
C ASP A 113 -3.55 4.70 -6.55
N ALA A 114 -3.93 5.58 -7.48
CA ALA A 114 -4.96 6.58 -7.23
C ALA A 114 -6.31 5.95 -6.85
N ALA A 115 -6.70 4.84 -7.50
CA ALA A 115 -7.90 4.10 -7.08
C ALA A 115 -7.70 3.42 -5.73
N VAL A 116 -6.54 2.78 -5.52
CA VAL A 116 -6.18 2.06 -4.29
C VAL A 116 -6.31 2.96 -3.07
N VAL A 117 -5.82 4.21 -3.14
CA VAL A 117 -5.84 5.17 -2.02
C VAL A 117 -7.25 5.38 -1.45
N ALA A 118 -8.28 5.40 -2.30
CA ALA A 118 -9.66 5.54 -1.85
C ALA A 118 -10.08 4.41 -0.90
N PHE A 119 -9.68 3.17 -1.19
CA PHE A 119 -10.03 2.01 -0.38
C PHE A 119 -9.08 1.84 0.81
N GLN A 120 -7.78 1.96 0.55
CA GLN A 120 -6.74 1.81 1.56
C GLN A 120 -6.93 2.80 2.71
N TYR A 121 -7.39 4.03 2.44
CA TYR A 121 -7.59 5.06 3.46
C TYR A 121 -9.05 5.44 3.70
N GLY A 122 -10.00 4.58 3.34
CA GLY A 122 -11.37 4.64 3.83
C GLY A 122 -12.22 5.80 3.28
N SER A 123 -12.01 6.17 2.02
CA SER A 123 -12.77 7.17 1.27
C SER A 123 -13.31 6.68 -0.10
N PRO A 124 -13.77 5.42 -0.25
CA PRO A 124 -14.18 4.90 -1.55
C PRO A 124 -15.37 5.65 -2.16
N ASP A 125 -16.23 6.26 -1.33
CA ASP A 125 -17.38 7.04 -1.80
C ASP A 125 -16.99 8.26 -2.62
N THR A 126 -15.82 8.86 -2.34
CA THR A 126 -15.28 10.00 -3.10
C THR A 126 -14.91 9.61 -4.53
N LEU A 127 -14.60 8.34 -4.75
CA LEU A 127 -14.28 7.78 -6.06
C LEU A 127 -15.52 7.15 -6.72
N CYS A 128 -16.08 6.14 -6.08
CA CYS A 128 -17.05 5.23 -6.69
C CYS A 128 -18.40 5.90 -7.01
N SER A 129 -18.84 6.87 -6.23
CA SER A 129 -20.15 7.52 -6.42
C SER A 129 -20.26 8.23 -7.78
N SER A 130 -19.20 8.95 -8.16
CA SER A 130 -19.14 9.66 -9.44
C SER A 130 -18.77 8.72 -10.57
N LEU A 131 -17.84 7.80 -10.32
CA LEU A 131 -17.36 6.87 -11.34
C LEU A 131 -18.46 5.92 -11.83
N VAL A 132 -19.27 5.37 -10.93
CA VAL A 132 -20.40 4.50 -11.31
C VAL A 132 -21.48 5.26 -12.08
N LYS A 133 -21.74 6.54 -11.76
CA LYS A 133 -22.69 7.36 -12.55
C LYS A 133 -22.16 7.62 -13.97
N ALA A 134 -20.85 7.76 -14.11
CA ALA A 134 -20.19 8.02 -15.37
C ALA A 134 -20.11 6.81 -16.31
N THR A 135 -20.59 5.63 -15.89
CA THR A 135 -20.77 4.48 -16.82
C THR A 135 -22.04 4.58 -17.67
N ALA A 136 -22.87 5.61 -17.45
CA ALA A 136 -24.05 5.86 -18.27
C ALA A 136 -23.65 6.31 -19.70
N PRO A 137 -24.47 6.00 -20.74
CA PRO A 137 -24.19 6.42 -22.11
C PRO A 137 -24.01 7.93 -22.24
N GLY A 138 -22.97 8.36 -22.97
CA GLY A 138 -22.69 9.78 -23.23
C GLY A 138 -21.85 10.47 -22.15
N CYS A 139 -21.52 9.80 -21.04
CA CYS A 139 -20.54 10.28 -20.08
C CYS A 139 -19.12 9.91 -20.53
N ASN A 140 -18.14 10.77 -20.20
CA ASN A 140 -16.72 10.44 -20.38
C ASN A 140 -16.16 9.92 -19.05
N LEU A 141 -16.13 8.59 -18.92
CA LEU A 141 -15.65 7.92 -17.71
C LEU A 141 -14.18 8.27 -17.38
N LEU A 142 -13.34 8.43 -18.41
CA LEU A 142 -11.93 8.74 -18.23
C LEU A 142 -11.73 10.16 -17.69
N ASP A 143 -12.51 11.13 -18.17
CA ASP A 143 -12.49 12.51 -17.66
C ASP A 143 -12.94 12.58 -16.20
N VAL A 144 -13.99 11.83 -15.82
CA VAL A 144 -14.47 11.77 -14.44
C VAL A 144 -13.43 11.15 -13.51
N TYR A 145 -12.73 10.11 -13.97
CA TYR A 145 -11.65 9.53 -13.19
C TYR A 145 -10.45 10.47 -13.09
N ALA A 146 -10.10 11.17 -14.17
CA ALA A 146 -9.03 12.16 -14.15
C ALA A 146 -9.33 13.34 -13.23
N ASP A 147 -10.58 13.81 -13.17
CA ASP A 147 -11.01 14.82 -12.20
C ASP A 147 -10.78 14.35 -10.76
N TYR A 148 -11.14 13.10 -10.45
CA TYR A 148 -10.82 12.48 -9.16
C TYR A 148 -9.31 12.43 -8.88
N VAL A 149 -8.51 12.01 -9.86
CA VAL A 149 -7.04 11.93 -9.70
C VAL A 149 -6.45 13.32 -9.43
N ASN A 150 -6.82 14.34 -10.21
CA ASN A 150 -6.27 15.68 -10.07
C ASN A 150 -6.73 16.35 -8.76
N ASN A 151 -8.03 16.31 -8.45
CA ASN A 151 -8.59 17.07 -7.32
C ASN A 151 -8.47 16.34 -5.99
N TYR A 152 -8.67 15.02 -5.98
CA TYR A 152 -8.60 14.23 -4.77
C TYR A 152 -7.21 13.64 -4.55
N PHE A 153 -6.71 12.83 -5.47
CA PHE A 153 -5.45 12.09 -5.24
C PHE A 153 -4.23 13.03 -5.15
N PHE A 154 -4.06 13.95 -6.10
CA PHE A 154 -3.00 14.96 -6.02
C PHE A 154 -3.38 16.16 -5.14
N GLY A 155 -4.61 16.67 -5.23
CA GLY A 155 -5.03 17.86 -4.49
C GLY A 155 -5.26 17.62 -3.00
N THR A 156 -6.23 16.77 -2.65
CA THR A 156 -6.71 16.61 -1.26
C THR A 156 -5.85 15.63 -0.46
N PHE A 157 -5.49 14.49 -1.06
CA PHE A 157 -4.65 13.46 -0.44
C PHE A 157 -3.17 13.87 -0.48
N GLY A 158 -2.76 14.68 -1.47
CA GLY A 158 -1.41 15.23 -1.55
C GLY A 158 -0.36 14.27 -2.12
N ALA A 159 -0.78 13.29 -2.92
CA ALA A 159 0.18 12.47 -3.67
C ALA A 159 0.99 13.36 -4.63
N ASN A 160 2.27 13.03 -4.83
CA ASN A 160 3.11 13.72 -5.79
C ASN A 160 3.33 12.82 -7.00
N VAL A 161 2.92 13.27 -8.18
CA VAL A 161 3.11 12.53 -9.43
C VAL A 161 4.59 12.22 -9.70
N GLU A 162 5.52 13.07 -9.26
CA GLU A 162 6.95 12.87 -9.51
C GLU A 162 7.52 11.63 -8.80
N THR A 163 6.91 11.18 -7.70
CA THR A 163 7.39 9.99 -6.98
C THR A 163 7.14 8.68 -7.73
N TYR A 164 6.36 8.74 -8.81
CA TYR A 164 6.14 7.65 -9.76
C TYR A 164 7.14 7.65 -10.91
N ASP A 165 7.85 8.77 -11.15
CA ASP A 165 8.83 8.88 -12.23
C ASP A 165 10.14 8.21 -11.83
N GLN A 166 10.53 7.17 -12.57
CA GLN A 166 11.80 6.48 -12.32
C GLN A 166 13.01 7.40 -12.46
N GLU A 167 12.96 8.44 -13.30
CA GLU A 167 14.06 9.40 -13.43
C GLU A 167 14.15 10.32 -12.20
N PHE A 168 13.01 10.69 -11.61
CA PHE A 168 12.97 11.40 -10.33
C PHE A 168 13.57 10.56 -9.20
N LEU A 169 13.21 9.27 -9.14
CA LEU A 169 13.69 8.34 -8.11
C LEU A 169 15.20 8.08 -8.17
N LYS A 170 15.89 8.39 -9.28
CA LYS A 170 17.36 8.31 -9.37
C LYS A 170 18.06 9.39 -8.55
N ASN A 171 17.39 10.48 -8.19
CA ASN A 171 17.99 11.55 -7.41
C ASN A 171 18.37 11.06 -6.00
N THR A 172 19.66 11.10 -5.68
CA THR A 172 20.20 10.65 -4.38
C THR A 172 20.27 11.75 -3.34
N THR A 173 19.83 12.97 -3.67
CA THR A 173 19.82 14.10 -2.72
C THR A 173 18.79 13.83 -1.63
N VAL A 174 19.21 13.90 -0.38
CA VAL A 174 18.31 13.72 0.76
C VAL A 174 17.52 15.01 0.99
N SER A 175 16.21 14.93 0.81
CA SER A 175 15.25 16.00 1.05
C SER A 175 13.96 15.43 1.66
N ALA A 176 13.00 16.31 1.95
CA ALA A 176 11.67 15.87 2.40
C ALA A 176 10.97 14.95 1.38
N GLU A 177 11.24 15.12 0.08
CA GLU A 177 10.67 14.28 -0.99
C GLU A 177 11.45 12.97 -1.24
N SER A 178 12.56 12.72 -0.54
CA SER A 178 13.40 11.53 -0.78
C SER A 178 12.84 10.23 -0.18
N SER A 179 11.76 10.31 0.59
CA SER A 179 11.16 9.17 1.30
C SER A 179 10.72 8.05 0.35
N ASP A 180 10.15 8.37 -0.80
CA ASP A 180 9.71 7.38 -1.80
C ASP A 180 10.88 6.60 -2.37
N ARG A 181 12.01 7.25 -2.64
CA ARG A 181 13.24 6.56 -3.07
C ARG A 181 13.73 5.59 -2.00
N LEU A 182 13.73 6.00 -0.72
CA LEU A 182 14.15 5.14 0.39
C LEU A 182 13.20 3.95 0.59
N TRP A 183 11.90 4.15 0.36
CA TRP A 183 10.92 3.07 0.36
C TRP A 183 11.14 2.11 -0.81
N TRP A 184 11.33 2.64 -2.03
CA TRP A 184 11.63 1.83 -3.20
C TRP A 184 12.92 1.02 -3.04
N TYR A 185 13.93 1.53 -2.34
CA TYR A 185 15.12 0.75 -2.05
C TYR A 185 14.81 -0.49 -1.20
N GLN A 186 13.99 -0.35 -0.15
CA GLN A 186 13.53 -1.50 0.68
C GLN A 186 12.70 -2.49 -0.13
N VAL A 187 11.79 -1.97 -0.97
CA VAL A 187 11.01 -2.77 -1.92
C VAL A 187 11.93 -3.57 -2.86
N CYS A 188 12.93 -2.94 -3.43
CA CYS A 188 13.83 -3.55 -4.41
C CYS A 188 14.89 -4.48 -3.81
N THR A 189 15.04 -4.54 -2.48
CA THR A 189 16.09 -5.32 -1.81
C THR A 189 15.56 -6.39 -0.86
N GLU A 190 14.47 -6.11 -0.12
CA GLU A 190 14.04 -6.98 0.97
C GLU A 190 12.64 -7.53 0.79
N VAL A 191 11.65 -6.67 0.47
CA VAL A 191 10.25 -7.01 0.67
C VAL A 191 9.46 -7.28 -0.61
N ALA A 192 9.93 -6.77 -1.75
CA ALA A 192 9.24 -6.71 -3.04
C ALA A 192 7.88 -6.01 -2.96
N TYR A 193 6.88 -6.61 -2.31
CA TYR A 193 5.52 -6.08 -2.26
C TYR A 193 4.99 -5.62 -3.62
N PHE A 194 5.40 -6.29 -4.70
CA PHE A 194 5.05 -5.85 -6.04
C PHE A 194 3.55 -6.01 -6.24
N GLN A 195 2.86 -4.88 -6.32
CA GLN A 195 1.42 -4.81 -6.51
C GLN A 195 1.12 -5.04 -7.99
N VAL A 196 0.86 -6.29 -8.32
CA VAL A 196 0.71 -6.73 -9.71
C VAL A 196 -0.75 -7.02 -10.05
N ALA A 197 -1.08 -6.85 -11.33
CA ALA A 197 -2.38 -7.26 -11.84
C ALA A 197 -2.57 -8.80 -11.68
N PRO A 198 -3.67 -9.27 -11.07
CA PRO A 198 -4.04 -10.68 -11.12
C PRO A 198 -4.34 -11.12 -12.56
N SER A 199 -4.19 -12.42 -12.84
CA SER A 199 -4.37 -12.96 -14.19
C SER A 199 -5.78 -12.75 -14.75
N ASN A 200 -6.78 -12.70 -13.88
CA ASN A 200 -8.18 -12.46 -14.21
C ASN A 200 -8.75 -11.42 -13.25
N ASP A 201 -9.77 -10.68 -13.70
CA ASP A 201 -10.57 -9.78 -12.85
C ASP A 201 -9.76 -8.65 -12.16
N SER A 202 -8.63 -8.26 -12.77
CA SER A 202 -7.78 -7.15 -12.32
C SER A 202 -8.44 -5.80 -12.56
N ILE A 203 -8.33 -4.87 -11.61
CA ILE A 203 -8.65 -3.44 -11.88
C ILE A 203 -7.46 -2.71 -12.46
N ARG A 204 -6.24 -3.22 -12.23
CA ARG A 204 -4.97 -2.67 -12.69
C ARG A 204 -4.61 -3.21 -14.07
N SER A 205 -3.85 -2.42 -14.84
CA SER A 205 -3.32 -2.86 -16.13
C SER A 205 -2.43 -4.10 -15.98
N SER A 206 -2.60 -5.07 -16.89
CA SER A 206 -1.72 -6.25 -16.99
C SER A 206 -0.26 -5.91 -17.29
N LYS A 207 0.04 -4.69 -17.76
CA LYS A 207 1.40 -4.19 -17.96
C LYS A 207 2.11 -3.84 -16.64
N VAL A 208 1.36 -3.69 -15.55
CA VAL A 208 1.91 -3.51 -14.21
C VAL A 208 2.11 -4.89 -13.59
N ASP A 209 3.10 -5.60 -14.13
CA ASP A 209 3.48 -6.95 -13.74
C ASP A 209 4.79 -6.95 -12.92
N THR A 210 5.28 -8.13 -12.58
CA THR A 210 6.56 -8.29 -11.87
C THR A 210 7.72 -7.72 -12.68
N LYS A 211 7.68 -7.83 -14.02
CA LYS A 211 8.75 -7.38 -14.89
C LYS A 211 8.86 -5.86 -14.84
N TYR A 212 7.75 -5.13 -14.88
CA TYR A 212 7.72 -3.68 -14.69
C TYR A 212 8.44 -3.26 -13.40
N HIS A 213 8.11 -3.89 -12.26
CA HIS A 213 8.72 -3.56 -10.98
C HIS A 213 10.23 -3.88 -10.95
N LEU A 214 10.65 -5.03 -11.50
CA LEU A 214 12.07 -5.38 -11.58
C LEU A 214 12.86 -4.44 -12.50
N ASP A 215 12.26 -4.03 -13.61
CA ASP A 215 12.87 -3.09 -14.54
C ASP A 215 13.00 -1.70 -13.90
N LEU A 216 11.99 -1.26 -13.12
CA LEU A 216 12.07 -0.07 -12.27
C LEU A 216 13.25 -0.17 -11.28
N CYS A 217 13.31 -1.24 -10.50
CA CYS A 217 14.38 -1.45 -9.52
C CYS A 217 15.77 -1.37 -10.16
N LYS A 218 15.96 -2.06 -11.30
CA LYS A 218 17.23 -2.05 -12.04
C LYS A 218 17.57 -0.67 -12.61
N ASN A 219 16.56 0.08 -13.09
CA ASN A 219 16.76 1.41 -13.64
C ASN A 219 17.18 2.41 -12.55
N VAL A 220 16.54 2.36 -11.39
CA VAL A 220 16.78 3.33 -10.30
C VAL A 220 18.05 3.01 -9.50
N PHE A 221 18.29 1.74 -9.17
CA PHE A 221 19.36 1.35 -8.24
C PHE A 221 20.48 0.48 -8.85
N GLY A 222 20.35 0.10 -10.13
CA GLY A 222 21.36 -0.65 -10.87
C GLY A 222 21.07 -2.15 -11.01
N LYS A 223 21.77 -2.80 -11.95
CA LYS A 223 21.44 -4.16 -12.43
C LYS A 223 21.59 -5.28 -11.40
N ALA A 224 22.38 -5.08 -10.36
CA ALA A 224 22.66 -6.09 -9.34
C ALA A 224 21.56 -6.15 -8.26
N ILE A 225 20.62 -5.20 -8.24
CA ILE A 225 19.58 -5.16 -7.22
C ILE A 225 18.51 -6.21 -7.49
N TYR A 226 18.10 -6.91 -6.44
CA TYR A 226 17.06 -7.91 -6.48
C TYR A 226 16.44 -8.07 -5.09
N PRO A 227 15.10 -8.22 -4.98
CA PRO A 227 14.46 -8.35 -3.67
C PRO A 227 14.52 -9.79 -3.15
N GLU A 228 15.20 -9.99 -2.03
CA GLU A 228 15.42 -11.30 -1.40
C GLU A 228 14.29 -11.65 -0.40
N VAL A 229 13.08 -11.82 -0.91
CA VAL A 229 11.87 -12.03 -0.06
C VAL A 229 11.96 -13.27 0.81
N ASP A 230 12.60 -14.33 0.34
CA ASP A 230 12.76 -15.58 1.08
C ASP A 230 13.69 -15.39 2.28
N ILE A 231 14.74 -14.58 2.14
CA ILE A 231 15.65 -14.23 3.23
C ILE A 231 14.89 -13.39 4.27
N THR A 232 14.14 -12.38 3.84
CA THR A 232 13.31 -11.55 4.74
C THR A 232 12.31 -12.40 5.52
N ASN A 233 11.58 -13.28 4.83
CA ASN A 233 10.59 -14.16 5.44
C ASN A 233 11.22 -15.22 6.35
N LEU A 234 12.39 -15.77 6.01
CA LEU A 234 13.13 -16.68 6.88
C LEU A 234 13.62 -15.97 8.15
N TYR A 235 14.12 -14.74 7.99
CA TYR A 235 14.70 -13.98 9.10
C TYR A 235 13.65 -13.50 10.11
N TYR A 236 12.46 -13.11 9.64
CA TYR A 236 11.38 -12.58 10.49
C TYR A 236 10.19 -13.53 10.71
N GLY A 237 10.12 -14.63 9.95
CA GLY A 237 9.10 -15.68 10.07
C GLY A 237 7.81 -15.46 9.28
N GLY A 238 7.67 -14.34 8.56
CA GLY A 238 6.44 -14.04 7.80
C GLY A 238 5.18 -14.07 8.66
N THR A 239 4.10 -14.67 8.15
CA THR A 239 2.87 -14.92 8.96
C THR A 239 3.05 -16.00 10.04
N GLY A 240 4.11 -16.81 9.91
CA GLY A 240 4.56 -17.83 10.85
C GLY A 240 5.51 -17.31 11.94
N ILE A 241 5.60 -15.98 12.11
CA ILE A 241 6.41 -15.32 13.15
C ILE A 241 6.34 -16.05 14.50
N ALA A 242 7.52 -16.43 15.02
CA ALA A 242 7.67 -17.19 16.26
C ALA A 242 7.91 -16.27 17.47
N GLY A 243 6.99 -15.31 17.67
CA GLY A 243 7.05 -14.33 18.76
C GLY A 243 6.08 -14.61 19.91
N SER A 244 5.97 -13.67 20.83
CA SER A 244 4.97 -13.67 21.91
C SER A 244 4.58 -12.24 22.29
N LYS A 245 3.36 -12.05 22.79
CA LYS A 245 2.80 -10.76 23.20
C LYS A 245 2.76 -9.73 22.07
N ILE A 246 2.33 -10.18 20.88
CA ILE A 246 2.15 -9.33 19.69
C ILE A 246 0.68 -9.36 19.31
N ILE A 247 0.01 -8.22 19.38
CA ILE A 247 -1.36 -8.07 18.91
C ILE A 247 -1.30 -7.66 17.43
N PHE A 248 -1.99 -8.40 16.57
CA PHE A 248 -2.18 -8.05 15.17
C PHE A 248 -3.61 -7.56 14.96
N THR A 249 -3.77 -6.48 14.22
CA THR A 249 -5.07 -5.94 13.79
C THR A 249 -5.04 -5.71 12.29
N ASN A 250 -6.16 -5.92 11.61
CA ASN A 250 -6.28 -5.72 10.17
C ASN A 250 -7.63 -5.11 9.84
N GLY A 251 -7.68 -4.15 8.90
CA GLY A 251 -8.94 -3.68 8.34
C GLY A 251 -9.57 -4.73 7.43
N SER A 252 -10.90 -4.82 7.45
CA SER A 252 -11.67 -5.70 6.55
C SER A 252 -11.53 -5.36 5.07
N GLN A 253 -11.32 -4.08 4.76
CA GLN A 253 -11.16 -3.57 3.39
C GLN A 253 -9.71 -3.16 3.07
N ASP A 254 -8.78 -3.38 4.01
CA ASP A 254 -7.36 -3.07 3.81
C ASP A 254 -6.72 -4.02 2.79
N PRO A 255 -6.22 -3.52 1.65
CA PRO A 255 -5.56 -4.36 0.65
C PRO A 255 -4.25 -5.00 1.15
N TRP A 256 -3.63 -4.47 2.21
CA TRP A 256 -2.43 -5.03 2.82
C TRP A 256 -2.68 -6.21 3.77
N ARG A 257 -3.93 -6.49 4.15
CA ARG A 257 -4.26 -7.51 5.16
C ARG A 257 -3.79 -8.92 4.81
N HIS A 258 -3.58 -9.22 3.52
CA HIS A 258 -3.13 -10.54 3.07
C HIS A 258 -1.62 -10.76 3.28
N ALA A 259 -0.83 -9.69 3.39
CA ALA A 259 0.58 -9.71 3.82
C ALA A 259 0.75 -9.65 5.35
N SER A 260 -0.35 -9.62 6.10
CA SER A 260 -0.35 -9.60 7.57
C SER A 260 -0.65 -10.97 8.17
N LYS A 261 -0.37 -11.12 9.47
CA LYS A 261 -0.79 -12.29 10.22
C LYS A 261 -2.31 -12.24 10.41
N LYS A 262 -3.02 -13.20 9.83
CA LYS A 262 -4.49 -13.34 9.95
C LYS A 262 -4.92 -14.45 10.93
N LYS A 263 -4.06 -15.46 11.14
CA LYS A 263 -4.37 -16.58 12.03
C LYS A 263 -4.02 -16.22 13.47
N SER A 264 -5.04 -16.15 14.31
CA SER A 264 -4.90 -15.87 15.74
C SER A 264 -4.24 -17.03 16.49
N SER A 265 -3.55 -16.71 17.59
CA SER A 265 -2.95 -17.66 18.53
C SER A 265 -2.96 -17.07 19.94
N LYS A 266 -2.80 -17.90 20.97
CA LYS A 266 -2.91 -17.48 22.38
C LYS A 266 -2.00 -16.29 22.72
N ASP A 267 -0.72 -16.35 22.33
CA ASP A 267 0.25 -15.29 22.65
C ASP A 267 0.40 -14.24 21.56
N MET A 268 -0.23 -14.45 20.40
CA MET A 268 -0.25 -13.49 19.29
C MET A 268 -1.64 -13.45 18.66
N PRO A 269 -2.61 -12.79 19.31
CA PRO A 269 -3.94 -12.70 18.77
C PRO A 269 -3.95 -11.85 17.49
N SER A 270 -4.81 -12.22 16.56
CA SER A 270 -5.04 -11.48 15.32
C SER A 270 -6.52 -11.16 15.18
N TYR A 271 -6.83 -9.87 15.06
CA TYR A 271 -8.19 -9.35 14.95
C TYR A 271 -8.45 -8.79 13.56
N LEU A 272 -9.68 -8.98 13.08
CA LEU A 272 -10.19 -8.37 11.86
C LEU A 272 -11.22 -7.31 12.23
N ILE A 273 -10.93 -6.06 11.91
CA ILE A 273 -11.79 -4.91 12.19
C ILE A 273 -12.77 -4.75 11.04
N THR A 274 -14.05 -4.90 11.34
CA THR A 274 -15.14 -4.81 10.37
C THR A 274 -15.94 -3.54 10.59
N CYS A 275 -15.99 -2.69 9.57
CA CYS A 275 -16.84 -1.50 9.55
C CYS A 275 -16.98 -1.00 8.11
N HIS A 276 -17.84 -0.01 7.89
CA HIS A 276 -17.90 0.69 6.62
C HIS A 276 -16.61 1.49 6.42
N ASN A 277 -15.85 1.17 5.38
CA ASN A 277 -14.62 1.89 4.99
C ASN A 277 -13.44 1.67 5.98
N CYS A 278 -13.40 0.48 6.57
CA CYS A 278 -12.31 -0.03 7.43
C CYS A 278 -11.08 -0.44 6.61
N GLY A 279 -10.29 0.56 6.22
CA GLY A 279 -9.03 0.40 5.50
C GLY A 279 -7.81 0.16 6.40
N HIS A 280 -6.68 0.69 5.97
CA HIS A 280 -5.35 0.43 6.50
C HIS A 280 -5.09 1.21 7.80
N GLY A 281 -4.80 0.47 8.87
CA GLY A 281 -4.47 1.06 10.17
C GLY A 281 -5.65 1.67 10.92
N THR A 282 -6.87 1.24 10.62
CA THR A 282 -8.10 1.84 11.16
C THR A 282 -8.19 1.85 12.69
N ASP A 283 -7.60 0.89 13.40
CA ASP A 283 -7.53 0.89 14.87
C ASP A 283 -6.74 2.08 15.43
N LEU A 284 -5.74 2.57 14.69
CA LEU A 284 -4.88 3.69 15.13
C LEU A 284 -5.26 5.02 14.50
N ARG A 285 -5.78 4.99 13.26
CA ARG A 285 -6.17 6.19 12.51
C ARG A 285 -7.64 6.57 12.69
N GLY A 286 -8.46 5.65 13.20
CA GLY A 286 -9.91 5.74 13.18
C GLY A 286 -10.51 5.43 11.81
N CYS A 287 -11.84 5.32 11.77
CA CYS A 287 -12.58 5.21 10.52
C CYS A 287 -12.95 6.62 10.06
N PRO A 288 -12.48 7.10 8.89
CA PRO A 288 -12.76 8.47 8.44
C PRO A 288 -14.26 8.78 8.30
N GLN A 289 -15.10 7.74 8.17
CA GLN A 289 -16.52 7.86 7.86
C GLN A 289 -17.45 7.11 8.85
N SER A 290 -16.95 6.62 10.00
CA SER A 290 -17.77 5.87 10.96
C SER A 290 -17.31 6.03 12.43
N PRO A 291 -18.21 6.03 13.42
CA PRO A 291 -17.83 5.84 14.82
C PRO A 291 -17.26 4.42 15.03
N LEU A 292 -16.07 4.31 15.63
CA LEU A 292 -15.41 3.04 15.94
C LEU A 292 -16.31 2.13 16.80
N SER A 293 -16.58 0.92 16.31
CA SER A 293 -17.08 -0.20 17.11
C SER A 293 -16.01 -1.29 17.12
N LEU A 294 -15.36 -1.49 18.26
CA LEU A 294 -14.43 -2.60 18.46
C LEU A 294 -15.26 -3.76 19.01
N GLU A 295 -15.60 -4.74 18.18
CA GLU A 295 -16.16 -6.04 18.61
C GLU A 295 -15.04 -7.03 18.98
#